data_AF-A0A9N9JI07-F1
#
_entry.id   AF-A0A9N9JI07-F1
#
_cell.length_a   1.000
_cell.length_b   1.000
_cell.length_c   1.000
_cell.angle_alpha   90.00
_cell.angle_beta   90.00
_cell.angle_gamma   90.00
#
_symmetry.space_group_name_H-M   'P 1'
#
loop_
_entity.id
_entity.type
_entity.pdbx_description
1 polymer ?
#
loop_
_entity_poly.entity_id
_entity_poly.type
_entity_poly.pdbx_seq_one_letter_code
_entity_poly.pdbx_strand_id
1 'polypeptide(L)'
;NGTQDEKDHMTVDTCLAYCSKQNYKYAGLEVATQCFCGNYYDAFTALSSEDCGSSCGGNNSQICGGPLALSIYEVPPNPVSSNSSSSLSTGAIIGISVGSVIFISLIFILIFKRKWLKRKIEKFRQFIDNIINNRQEETNRDLVERDPQNLAGEPQNLVLGK
;
A
#
# COMPACT_ATOMS: atom_id res chain seq x y z
N ASN A 1 -19.74 33.16 -0.17
CA ASN A 1 -21.14 33.49 0.17
C ASN A 1 -21.79 32.20 0.64
N GLY A 2 -21.67 31.86 1.92
CA GLY A 2 -22.34 30.70 2.52
C GLY A 2 -23.72 31.17 2.96
N THR A 3 -24.76 30.49 2.50
CA THR A 3 -26.15 30.82 2.80
C THR A 3 -26.42 30.59 4.29
N GLN A 4 -27.19 31.50 4.91
CA GLN A 4 -27.55 31.46 6.33
C GLN A 4 -28.41 30.24 6.73
N ASP A 5 -28.76 29.36 5.78
CA ASP A 5 -29.64 28.20 5.97
C ASP A 5 -29.02 27.05 6.78
N GLU A 6 -27.69 26.96 6.91
CA GLU A 6 -27.08 25.87 7.68
C GLU A 6 -27.20 26.10 9.21
N LYS A 7 -27.35 27.35 9.64
CA LYS A 7 -27.59 27.69 11.06
C LYS A 7 -29.00 27.34 11.52
N ASP A 8 -30.00 27.55 10.66
CA ASP A 8 -31.43 27.51 11.03
C ASP A 8 -32.02 26.09 11.11
N HIS A 9 -31.22 25.05 10.91
CA HIS A 9 -31.68 23.66 10.92
C HIS A 9 -31.03 22.78 11.98
N MET A 10 -30.06 23.29 12.75
CA MET A 10 -29.40 22.48 13.77
C MET A 10 -30.32 22.28 14.99
N THR A 11 -30.58 21.02 15.31
CA THR A 11 -31.29 20.55 16.51
C THR A 11 -30.49 19.44 17.18
N VAL A 12 -30.76 19.18 18.45
CA VAL A 12 -30.16 18.04 19.16
C VAL A 12 -30.46 16.74 18.42
N ASP A 13 -31.70 16.56 17.96
CA ASP A 13 -32.15 15.37 17.24
C ASP A 13 -31.39 15.17 15.91
N THR A 14 -31.17 16.25 15.15
CA THR A 14 -30.41 16.17 13.89
C THR A 14 -28.95 15.79 14.12
N CYS A 15 -28.33 16.32 15.19
CA CYS A 15 -26.95 15.98 15.53
C CYS A 15 -26.82 14.54 16.02
N LEU A 16 -27.74 14.10 16.89
CA LEU A 16 -27.81 12.71 17.35
C LEU A 16 -28.01 11.74 16.19
N ALA A 17 -28.93 12.04 15.26
CA ALA A 17 -29.15 11.21 14.08
C ALA A 17 -27.91 11.15 13.18
N TYR A 18 -27.18 12.26 13.02
CA TYR A 18 -25.93 12.32 12.26
C TYR A 18 -24.83 11.46 12.91
N CYS A 19 -24.64 11.55 14.22
CA CYS A 19 -23.65 10.75 14.94
C CYS A 19 -24.05 9.27 15.03
N SER A 20 -25.34 8.96 15.13
CA SER A 20 -25.87 7.58 15.14
C SER A 20 -25.62 6.86 13.82
N LYS A 21 -25.82 7.54 12.68
CA LYS A 21 -25.49 7.00 11.34
C LYS A 21 -24.01 6.62 11.18
N GLN A 22 -23.13 7.28 11.93
CA GLN A 22 -21.69 7.05 11.91
C GLN A 22 -21.19 6.13 13.03
N ASN A 23 -22.09 5.56 13.84
CA ASN A 23 -21.77 4.65 14.95
C ASN A 23 -20.89 5.27 16.05
N TYR A 24 -21.08 6.55 16.34
CA TYR A 24 -20.48 7.19 17.52
C TYR A 24 -21.37 7.05 18.75
N LYS A 25 -20.75 7.00 19.94
CA LYS A 25 -21.46 6.89 21.23
C LYS A 25 -22.02 8.22 21.74
N TYR A 26 -21.36 9.33 21.40
CA TYR A 26 -21.70 10.66 21.91
C TYR A 26 -21.77 11.69 20.79
N ALA A 27 -22.66 12.65 20.98
CA ALA A 27 -22.78 13.85 20.17
C ALA A 27 -22.49 15.08 21.05
N GLY A 28 -21.71 16.03 20.55
CA GLY A 28 -21.42 17.30 21.21
C GLY A 28 -21.93 18.46 20.35
N LEU A 29 -22.66 19.40 20.94
CA LEU A 29 -23.15 20.59 20.24
C LEU A 29 -22.47 21.84 20.79
N GLU A 30 -22.07 22.74 19.88
CA GLU A 30 -21.38 24.00 20.21
C GLU A 30 -22.02 25.18 19.47
N VAL A 31 -22.12 26.32 20.14
CA VAL A 31 -22.58 27.61 19.57
C VAL A 31 -23.83 27.49 18.70
N ALA A 32 -24.86 26.78 19.17
CA ALA A 32 -26.18 26.61 18.54
C ALA A 32 -26.22 25.80 17.22
N THR A 33 -25.10 25.67 16.51
CA THR A 33 -25.09 25.27 15.10
C THR A 33 -24.05 24.21 14.77
N GLN A 34 -23.06 23.99 15.64
CA GLN A 34 -22.02 22.99 15.40
C GLN A 34 -22.39 21.67 16.05
N CYS A 35 -22.02 20.58 15.37
CA CYS A 35 -22.25 19.21 15.80
C CYS A 35 -20.95 18.41 15.67
N PHE A 36 -20.57 17.74 16.74
CA PHE A 36 -19.36 16.93 16.86
C PHE A 36 -19.75 15.51 17.28
N CYS A 37 -19.06 14.51 16.76
CA CYS A 37 -19.31 13.11 17.12
C CYS A 37 -18.06 12.48 17.74
N GLY A 38 -18.23 11.67 18.76
CA GLY A 38 -17.12 11.05 19.47
C GLY A 38 -17.50 9.75 20.17
N ASN A 39 -16.50 8.94 20.47
CA ASN A 39 -16.66 7.73 21.30
C ASN A 39 -16.23 7.95 22.75
N TYR A 40 -15.58 9.07 23.00
CA TYR A 40 -15.06 9.50 24.29
C TYR A 40 -15.21 11.00 24.37
N TYR A 41 -15.38 11.50 25.58
CA TYR A 41 -15.30 12.91 25.91
C TYR A 41 -14.54 13.03 27.23
N ASP A 42 -13.94 14.19 27.46
CA ASP A 42 -13.27 14.45 28.72
C ASP A 42 -14.30 14.84 29.79
N ALA A 43 -14.51 13.96 30.77
CA ALA A 43 -15.42 14.22 31.87
C ALA A 43 -14.79 15.08 32.98
N PHE A 44 -13.46 15.25 32.98
CA PHE A 44 -12.74 16.02 34.00
C PHE A 44 -12.79 17.54 33.75
N THR A 45 -13.19 17.95 32.55
CA THR A 45 -13.34 19.35 32.13
C THR A 45 -14.80 19.79 32.05
N ALA A 46 -15.66 19.19 32.87
CA ALA A 46 -17.08 19.56 32.94
C ALA A 46 -17.23 21.06 33.29
N LEU A 47 -17.86 21.80 32.39
CA LEU A 47 -18.20 23.20 32.57
C LEU A 47 -19.51 23.36 33.34
N SER A 48 -19.79 24.58 33.81
CA SER A 48 -21.07 24.87 34.44
C SER A 48 -22.19 24.78 33.40
N SER A 49 -23.42 24.50 33.84
CA SER A 49 -24.57 24.49 32.93
C SER A 49 -24.82 25.87 32.29
N GLU A 50 -24.36 26.95 32.92
CA GLU A 50 -24.47 28.32 32.40
C GLU A 50 -23.61 28.54 31.15
N ASP A 51 -22.49 27.82 31.04
CA ASP A 51 -21.61 27.87 29.87
C ASP A 51 -22.29 27.21 28.64
N CYS A 52 -23.29 26.34 28.87
CA CYS A 52 -24.08 25.67 27.83
C CYS A 52 -25.46 26.33 27.63
N GLY A 53 -25.53 27.65 27.50
CA GLY A 53 -26.80 28.40 27.40
C GLY A 53 -27.34 28.68 25.99
N SER A 54 -26.65 28.26 24.92
CA SER A 54 -27.05 28.58 23.55
C SER A 54 -28.20 27.71 23.08
N SER A 55 -29.33 28.34 22.73
CA SER A 55 -30.45 27.69 22.07
C SER A 55 -30.07 27.17 20.68
N CYS A 56 -30.58 26.01 20.29
CA CYS A 56 -30.33 25.44 18.96
C CYS A 56 -30.93 26.29 17.84
N GLY A 57 -30.22 26.47 16.72
CA GLY A 57 -30.69 27.30 15.61
C GLY A 57 -31.99 26.82 14.95
N GLY A 58 -32.24 25.51 14.94
CA GLY A 58 -33.47 24.91 14.42
C GLY A 58 -34.54 24.61 15.46
N ASN A 59 -34.24 24.74 16.76
CA ASN A 59 -35.21 24.54 17.85
C ASN A 59 -34.79 25.27 19.13
N ASN A 60 -35.38 26.44 19.38
CA ASN A 60 -35.00 27.27 20.53
C ASN A 60 -35.35 26.68 21.91
N SER A 61 -36.16 25.62 21.97
CA SER A 61 -36.47 24.90 23.21
C SER A 61 -35.39 23.88 23.60
N GLN A 62 -34.43 23.63 22.71
CA GLN A 62 -33.30 22.75 22.94
C GLN A 62 -32.03 23.56 23.18
N ILE A 63 -31.12 22.98 23.96
CA ILE A 63 -29.80 23.53 24.25
C ILE A 63 -28.77 22.89 23.31
N CYS A 64 -27.91 23.72 22.72
CA CYS A 64 -26.90 23.33 21.73
C CYS A 64 -25.53 23.93 22.10
N GLY A 65 -25.10 23.71 23.35
CA GLY A 65 -23.80 24.16 23.84
C GLY A 65 -23.74 25.63 24.20
N GLY A 66 -22.55 26.19 24.11
CA GLY A 66 -22.29 27.62 24.23
C GLY A 66 -20.92 27.97 23.68
N PRO A 67 -20.50 29.24 23.80
CA PRO A 67 -19.18 29.65 23.32
C PRO A 67 -18.09 28.85 24.04
N LEU A 68 -17.29 28.07 23.30
CA LEU A 68 -16.24 27.21 23.86
C LEU A 68 -16.76 26.12 24.83
N ALA A 69 -18.05 25.81 24.76
CA ALA A 69 -18.70 24.85 25.66
C ALA A 69 -19.55 23.86 24.87
N LEU A 70 -19.29 22.56 25.07
CA LEU A 70 -20.00 21.48 24.42
C LEU A 70 -21.11 20.95 25.32
N SER A 71 -22.36 20.94 24.82
CA SER A 71 -23.41 20.11 25.40
C SER A 71 -23.29 18.69 24.85
N ILE A 72 -23.01 17.72 25.72
CA ILE A 72 -22.79 16.33 25.34
C ILE A 72 -24.04 15.50 25.58
N TYR A 73 -24.43 14.73 24.57
CA TYR A 73 -25.59 13.85 24.55
C TYR A 73 -25.18 12.42 24.19
N GLU A 74 -25.78 11.44 24.84
CA GLU A 74 -25.66 10.03 24.44
C GLU A 74 -26.43 9.77 23.15
N VAL A 75 -25.76 9.12 22.21
CA VAL A 75 -26.36 8.77 20.93
C VAL A 75 -27.20 7.51 21.12
N PRO A 76 -28.51 7.54 20.78
CA PRO A 76 -29.33 6.35 20.90
C PRO A 76 -28.78 5.25 19.97
N PRO A 77 -28.75 4.00 20.45
CA PRO A 77 -28.33 2.88 19.62
C PRO A 77 -29.27 2.80 18.40
N ASN A 78 -28.69 2.81 17.21
CA ASN A 78 -29.47 2.76 15.98
C ASN A 78 -30.28 1.44 15.96
N PRO A 79 -31.63 1.46 15.84
CA PRO A 79 -32.45 0.24 15.82
C PRO A 79 -32.27 -0.58 14.53
N VAL A 80 -31.36 -0.16 13.65
CA VAL A 80 -31.07 -0.81 12.39
C VAL A 80 -29.82 -1.67 12.57
N SER A 81 -30.08 -2.95 12.77
CA SER A 81 -29.12 -4.04 12.69
C SER A 81 -28.01 -3.96 13.73
N SER A 82 -28.20 -4.76 14.77
CA SER A 82 -27.20 -5.75 15.18
C SER A 82 -26.70 -6.60 13.99
N ASN A 83 -26.19 -5.96 12.93
CA ASN A 83 -24.97 -6.43 12.33
C ASN A 83 -23.94 -6.12 13.38
N SER A 84 -23.82 -7.08 14.29
CA SER A 84 -22.61 -7.42 15.01
C SER A 84 -21.55 -6.36 14.77
N SER A 85 -21.20 -5.59 15.80
CA SER A 85 -19.78 -5.59 16.09
C SER A 85 -19.42 -7.06 16.25
N SER A 86 -19.15 -7.74 15.12
CA SER A 86 -18.03 -8.61 15.09
C SER A 86 -16.94 -7.68 15.62
N SER A 87 -16.63 -7.83 16.91
CA SER A 87 -15.27 -8.21 17.25
C SER A 87 -14.79 -8.97 16.02
N LEU A 88 -14.05 -8.29 15.15
CA LEU A 88 -13.49 -8.90 13.98
C LEU A 88 -12.55 -9.92 14.60
N SER A 89 -13.08 -11.12 14.88
CA SER A 89 -12.28 -12.31 14.84
C SER A 89 -11.73 -12.22 13.43
N THR A 90 -10.46 -11.86 13.37
CA THR A 90 -9.65 -11.66 12.18
C THR A 90 -9.72 -12.86 11.21
N GLY A 91 -10.49 -13.90 11.52
CA GLY A 91 -10.68 -15.11 10.74
C GLY A 91 -11.87 -15.18 9.77
N ALA A 92 -12.87 -14.28 9.78
CA ALA A 92 -14.13 -14.55 9.03
C ALA A 92 -14.33 -13.77 7.71
N ILE A 93 -13.51 -12.76 7.38
CA ILE A 93 -13.45 -12.18 6.00
C ILE A 93 -12.54 -13.04 5.10
N ILE A 94 -11.84 -14.01 5.68
CA ILE A 94 -10.98 -14.98 5.00
C ILE A 94 -11.83 -16.12 4.37
N GLY A 95 -12.95 -15.78 3.73
CA GLY A 95 -13.68 -16.71 2.86
C GLY A 95 -13.08 -16.77 1.45
N ILE A 96 -12.29 -15.76 1.08
CA ILE A 96 -11.54 -15.71 -0.17
C ILE A 96 -10.10 -15.32 0.19
N SER A 97 -9.29 -16.36 0.41
CA SER A 97 -7.90 -16.42 -0.05
C SER A 97 -6.70 -16.18 0.88
N VAL A 98 -6.62 -16.78 2.09
CA VAL A 98 -5.24 -17.10 2.57
C VAL A 98 -4.54 -17.98 1.54
N GLY A 99 -5.29 -18.88 0.90
CA GLY A 99 -4.83 -19.69 -0.23
C GLY A 99 -4.29 -18.85 -1.38
N SER A 100 -5.05 -17.88 -1.92
CA SER A 100 -4.55 -17.06 -3.04
C SER A 100 -3.46 -16.09 -2.63
N VAL A 101 -3.43 -15.54 -1.40
CA VAL A 101 -2.29 -14.72 -0.97
C VAL A 101 -1.02 -15.56 -0.88
N ILE A 102 -1.09 -16.75 -0.27
CA ILE A 102 0.05 -17.69 -0.22
C ILE A 102 0.41 -18.16 -1.63
N PHE A 103 -0.56 -18.45 -2.49
CA PHE A 103 -0.33 -18.91 -3.86
C PHE A 103 0.25 -17.79 -4.74
N ILE A 104 -0.22 -16.55 -4.60
CA ILE A 104 0.33 -15.36 -5.26
C ILE A 104 1.74 -15.10 -4.74
N SER A 105 1.99 -15.18 -3.43
CA SER A 105 3.33 -15.07 -2.85
C SER A 105 4.26 -16.17 -3.32
N LEU A 106 3.82 -17.43 -3.37
CA LEU A 106 4.60 -18.55 -3.90
C LEU A 106 4.86 -18.40 -5.40
N ILE A 107 3.87 -17.99 -6.19
CA ILE A 107 4.05 -17.68 -7.62
C ILE A 107 5.05 -16.54 -7.79
N PHE A 108 4.95 -15.45 -7.02
CA PHE A 108 5.90 -14.35 -7.04
C PHE A 108 7.31 -14.83 -6.65
N ILE A 109 7.44 -15.63 -5.60
CA ILE A 109 8.72 -16.22 -5.17
C ILE A 109 9.27 -17.13 -6.27
N LEU A 110 8.45 -17.97 -6.92
CA LEU A 110 8.87 -18.85 -8.02
C LEU A 110 9.26 -18.06 -9.28
N ILE A 111 8.51 -17.02 -9.65
CA ILE A 111 8.83 -16.12 -10.77
C ILE A 111 10.10 -15.33 -10.45
N PHE A 112 10.25 -14.81 -9.24
CA PHE A 112 11.41 -14.05 -8.82
C PHE A 112 12.64 -14.95 -8.76
N LYS A 113 12.53 -16.16 -8.21
CA LYS A 113 13.61 -17.17 -8.19
C LYS A 113 13.95 -17.66 -9.59
N ARG A 114 12.97 -17.85 -10.49
CA ARG A 114 13.22 -18.16 -11.93
C ARG A 114 13.90 -16.99 -12.66
N LYS A 115 13.46 -15.74 -12.43
CA LYS A 115 14.11 -14.55 -13.00
C LYS A 115 15.53 -14.36 -12.45
N TRP A 116 15.73 -14.57 -11.15
CA TRP A 116 17.03 -14.47 -10.49
C TRP A 116 17.99 -15.58 -10.95
N LEU A 117 17.50 -16.82 -11.03
CA LEU A 117 18.26 -17.95 -11.55
C LEU A 117 18.61 -17.76 -13.03
N LYS A 118 17.69 -17.27 -13.87
CA LYS A 118 17.98 -16.92 -15.26
C LYS A 118 19.05 -15.83 -15.38
N ARG A 119 19.00 -14.76 -14.57
CA ARG A 119 20.05 -13.72 -14.56
C ARG A 119 21.41 -14.28 -14.15
N LYS A 120 21.44 -15.22 -13.20
CA LYS A 120 22.68 -15.85 -12.74
C LYS A 120 23.24 -16.82 -13.79
N ILE A 121 22.36 -17.56 -14.47
CA ILE A 121 22.72 -18.44 -15.59
C ILE A 121 23.26 -17.64 -16.77
N GLU A 122 22.66 -16.49 -17.12
CA GLU A 122 23.13 -15.67 -18.25
C GLU A 122 24.53 -15.09 -17.99
N LYS A 123 24.80 -14.63 -16.77
CA LYS A 123 26.15 -14.18 -16.38
C LYS A 123 27.16 -15.32 -16.40
N PHE A 124 26.75 -16.52 -15.99
CA PHE A 124 27.62 -17.69 -16.05
C PHE A 124 27.87 -18.13 -17.49
N ARG A 125 26.86 -18.02 -18.37
CA ARG A 125 26.99 -18.30 -19.81
C ARG A 125 28.03 -17.38 -20.45
N GLN A 126 27.97 -16.07 -20.17
CA GLN A 126 29.00 -15.13 -20.62
C GLN A 126 30.41 -15.48 -20.14
N PHE A 127 30.53 -15.95 -18.89
CA PHE A 127 31.81 -16.38 -18.34
C PHE A 127 32.35 -17.64 -19.03
N ILE A 128 31.49 -18.63 -19.30
CA ILE A 128 31.86 -19.86 -20.01
C ILE A 128 32.25 -19.57 -21.47
N ASP A 129 31.50 -18.73 -22.18
CA ASP A 129 31.82 -18.34 -23.56
C ASP A 129 33.20 -17.64 -23.64
N ASN A 130 33.54 -16.81 -22.64
CA ASN A 130 34.86 -16.19 -22.54
C ASN A 130 35.98 -17.22 -22.34
N ILE A 131 35.77 -18.25 -21.51
CA ILE A 131 36.75 -19.33 -21.31
C ILE A 131 36.94 -20.17 -22.57
N ILE A 132 35.85 -20.50 -23.27
CA ILE A 132 35.91 -21.31 -24.50
C ILE A 132 36.65 -20.54 -25.60
N ASN A 133 36.36 -19.24 -25.75
CA ASN A 133 37.06 -18.39 -26.72
C ASN A 133 38.55 -18.26 -26.41
N ASN A 134 38.94 -18.07 -25.14
CA ASN A 134 40.35 -18.04 -24.74
C ASN A 134 41.09 -19.35 -25.07
N ARG A 135 40.44 -20.51 -24.89
CA ARG A 135 41.05 -21.81 -25.21
C ARG A 135 41.21 -22.04 -26.73
N GLN A 136 40.29 -21.51 -27.54
CA GLN A 136 40.40 -21.55 -29.00
C GLN A 136 41.59 -20.70 -29.49
N GLU A 137 41.89 -19.55 -28.87
CA GLU A 137 43.07 -18.75 -29.20
C GLU A 137 44.40 -19.48 -28.93
N GLU A 138 44.51 -20.20 -27.83
CA GLU A 138 45.72 -21.02 -27.54
C GLU A 138 45.90 -22.14 -28.56
N THR A 139 44.82 -22.85 -28.93
CA THR A 139 44.89 -23.95 -29.92
C THR A 139 45.26 -23.44 -31.32
N ASN A 140 44.78 -22.26 -31.72
CA ASN A 140 45.12 -21.64 -33.01
C ASN A 140 46.57 -21.13 -33.05
N ARG A 141 47.18 -20.75 -31.92
CA ARG A 141 48.61 -20.42 -31.87
C ARG A 141 49.50 -21.65 -32.03
N ASP A 142 49.13 -22.78 -31.43
CA ASP A 142 49.91 -24.02 -31.54
C ASP A 142 49.89 -24.66 -32.94
N LEU A 143 48.87 -24.36 -33.76
CA LEU A 143 48.79 -24.80 -35.16
C LEU A 143 49.62 -23.94 -36.12
N VAL A 144 49.97 -22.70 -35.76
CA VAL A 144 50.80 -21.82 -36.60
C VAL A 144 52.30 -22.10 -36.40
N GLU A 145 52.72 -22.61 -35.24
CA GLU A 145 54.13 -22.91 -34.94
C GLU A 145 54.61 -24.26 -35.48
N ARG A 146 53.70 -25.09 -36.04
CA ARG A 146 53.99 -26.47 -36.47
C ARG A 146 53.91 -26.69 -37.98
N ASP A 147 54.45 -25.76 -38.76
CA ASP A 147 54.75 -26.00 -40.18
C ASP A 147 56.27 -26.24 -40.40
N PRO A 148 56.76 -27.49 -40.27
CA PRO A 148 58.09 -27.86 -40.72
C PRO A 148 57.99 -28.52 -42.09
N GLN A 149 57.80 -27.78 -43.17
CA GLN A 149 57.92 -28.35 -44.53
C GLN A 149 58.20 -27.31 -45.62
N ASN A 150 59.47 -26.87 -45.70
CA ASN A 150 60.09 -26.56 -46.99
C ASN A 150 61.61 -26.80 -46.93
N LEU A 151 61.98 -28.07 -46.73
CA LEU A 151 63.32 -28.58 -47.04
C LEU A 151 63.16 -29.92 -47.77
N ALA A 152 63.21 -29.87 -49.11
CA ALA A 152 63.81 -30.89 -49.99
C ALA A 152 63.29 -30.69 -51.43
N GLY A 153 64.19 -30.39 -52.36
CA GLY A 153 63.86 -30.39 -53.78
C GLY A 153 64.88 -29.70 -54.68
N GLU A 154 66.16 -29.97 -54.49
CA GLU A 154 67.14 -29.73 -55.55
C GLU A 154 66.94 -30.79 -56.65
N PRO A 155 66.88 -30.38 -57.93
CA PRO A 155 67.56 -31.16 -58.94
C PRO A 155 68.53 -30.28 -59.73
N GLN A 156 69.76 -30.77 -59.82
CA GLN A 156 70.79 -30.32 -60.73
C GLN A 156 70.29 -30.45 -62.17
N ASN A 157 70.42 -29.40 -62.99
CA ASN A 157 70.78 -29.58 -64.40
C ASN A 157 71.38 -28.32 -65.03
N LEU A 158 72.66 -28.49 -65.32
CA LEU A 158 73.56 -27.84 -66.26
C LEU A 158 72.90 -27.55 -67.62
N VAL A 159 72.89 -26.29 -68.08
CA VAL A 159 72.93 -25.95 -69.52
C VAL A 159 73.76 -24.69 -69.75
N LEU A 160 74.74 -24.85 -70.62
CA LEU A 160 75.66 -23.86 -71.19
C LEU A 160 74.95 -22.74 -71.99
N GLY A 161 75.51 -21.54 -71.89
CA GLY A 161 75.94 -20.73 -73.05
C GLY A 161 74.90 -19.86 -73.76
N LYS A 162 75.12 -18.54 -73.71
CA LYS A 162 75.87 -17.83 -74.76
C LYS A 162 76.47 -16.54 -74.20
#